data_AF-A0A0G0LXE1-F1
#
_entry.id   AF-A0A0G0LXE1-F1
#
_cell.length_a   1.000
_cell.length_b   1.000
_cell.length_c   1.000
_cell.angle_alpha   90.00
_cell.angle_beta   90.00
_cell.angle_gamma   90.00
#
_symmetry.space_group_name_H-M   'P 1'
#
loop_
_entity.id
_entity.type
_entity.pdbx_description
1 polymer ?
#
loop_
_entity_poly.entity_id
_entity_poly.type
_entity_poly.pdbx_seq_one_letter_code
_entity_poly.pdbx_strand_id
1 'polypeptide(L)'
;MPFDLLFCIISTMAITKEDKKQEEQRLHIAVVKQMLTLATSGFGLVAALAWNNLIQAFVNDYIKKYLPESAGIISLLIYSLIITALAVFITIQLSRLLRRLEALQNDSKKS
;
A
#
# COMPACT_ATOMS: atom_id res chain seq x y z
N MET A 1 -34.52 15.72 45.02
CA MET A 1 -33.47 14.74 45.40
C MET A 1 -33.69 13.30 44.89
N PRO A 2 -34.89 12.81 44.50
CA PRO A 2 -35.02 11.48 43.87
C PRO A 2 -34.90 11.47 42.33
N PHE A 3 -35.14 12.61 41.65
CA PHE A 3 -35.09 12.68 40.18
C PHE A 3 -33.65 12.67 39.60
N ASP A 4 -32.66 13.24 40.28
CA ASP A 4 -31.25 13.20 39.85
C ASP A 4 -30.68 11.77 39.82
N LEU A 5 -31.11 10.90 40.74
CA LEU A 5 -30.67 9.51 40.78
C LEU A 5 -31.20 8.73 39.57
N LEU A 6 -32.45 8.99 39.19
CA LEU A 6 -33.07 8.37 38.02
C LEU A 6 -32.42 8.88 36.71
N PHE A 7 -32.12 10.17 36.64
CA PHE A 7 -31.41 10.77 35.50
C PHE A 7 -29.98 10.24 35.36
N CYS A 8 -29.26 10.06 36.49
CA CYS A 8 -27.93 9.49 36.51
C CYS A 8 -27.94 8.03 36.02
N ILE A 9 -28.90 7.21 36.48
CA ILE A 9 -29.04 5.81 36.05
C ILE A 9 -29.39 5.71 34.55
N ILE A 10 -30.30 6.56 34.05
CA ILE A 10 -30.64 6.61 32.62
C ILE A 10 -29.43 7.06 31.79
N SER A 11 -28.67 8.06 32.26
CA SER A 11 -27.45 8.52 31.60
C SER A 11 -26.36 7.44 31.59
N THR A 12 -26.13 6.73 32.71
CA THR A 12 -25.20 5.60 32.79
C THR A 12 -25.61 4.47 31.84
N MET A 13 -26.90 4.14 31.74
CA MET A 13 -27.37 3.11 30.80
C MET A 13 -27.26 3.54 29.33
N ALA A 14 -27.47 4.83 29.03
CA ALA A 14 -27.30 5.36 27.67
C ALA A 14 -25.81 5.31 27.22
N ILE A 15 -24.88 5.69 28.11
CA ILE A 15 -23.44 5.67 27.85
C ILE A 15 -22.96 4.24 27.54
N THR A 16 -23.38 3.24 28.32
CA THR A 16 -22.95 1.85 28.11
C THR A 16 -23.38 1.21 26.77
N LYS A 17 -24.43 1.73 26.10
CA LYS A 17 -24.85 1.24 24.78
C LYS A 17 -24.04 1.84 23.63
N GLU A 18 -23.72 3.12 23.72
CA GLU A 18 -22.93 3.85 22.72
C GLU A 18 -21.48 3.31 22.69
N ASP A 19 -20.88 3.07 23.86
CA ASP A 19 -19.49 2.58 23.96
C ASP A 19 -19.32 1.17 23.35
N LYS A 20 -20.25 0.24 23.60
CA LYS A 20 -20.18 -1.12 23.03
C LYS A 20 -20.27 -1.15 21.51
N LYS A 21 -21.10 -0.28 20.91
CA LYS A 21 -21.25 -0.20 19.46
C LYS A 21 -20.00 0.40 18.80
N GLN A 22 -19.39 1.39 19.45
CA GLN A 22 -18.13 2.00 19.01
C GLN A 22 -16.95 1.03 19.13
N GLU A 23 -16.90 0.23 20.19
CA GLU A 23 -15.85 -0.78 20.42
C GLU A 23 -15.89 -1.88 19.36
N GLU A 24 -17.07 -2.46 19.09
CA GLU A 24 -17.27 -3.41 17.99
C GLU A 24 -16.77 -2.85 16.65
N GLN A 25 -17.17 -1.64 16.27
CA GLN A 25 -16.75 -1.02 15.01
C GLN A 25 -15.23 -0.78 14.96
N ARG A 26 -14.61 -0.36 16.07
CA ARG A 26 -13.17 -0.15 16.15
C ARG A 26 -12.39 -1.46 16.00
N LEU A 27 -12.88 -2.56 16.56
CA LEU A 27 -12.28 -3.88 16.41
C LEU A 27 -12.34 -4.37 14.96
N HIS A 28 -13.50 -4.24 14.30
CA HIS A 28 -13.65 -4.63 12.90
C HIS A 28 -12.71 -3.83 11.98
N ILE A 29 -12.61 -2.51 12.18
CA ILE A 29 -11.69 -1.65 11.42
C ILE A 29 -10.23 -2.05 11.67
N ALA A 30 -9.87 -2.34 12.92
CA ALA A 30 -8.51 -2.76 13.27
C ALA A 30 -8.13 -4.10 12.61
N VAL A 31 -9.05 -5.07 12.59
CA VAL A 31 -8.85 -6.37 11.93
C VAL A 31 -8.67 -6.21 10.43
N VAL A 32 -9.56 -5.47 9.77
CA VAL A 32 -9.46 -5.21 8.32
C VAL A 32 -8.15 -4.48 7.98
N LYS A 33 -7.74 -3.53 8.82
CA LYS A 33 -6.47 -2.81 8.63
C LYS A 33 -5.27 -3.76 8.74
N GLN A 34 -5.25 -4.66 9.72
CA GLN A 34 -4.19 -5.67 9.85
C GLN A 34 -4.18 -6.65 8.67
N MET A 35 -5.35 -7.13 8.24
CA MET A 35 -5.47 -7.97 7.05
C MET A 35 -4.95 -7.26 5.80
N LEU A 36 -5.27 -5.98 5.63
CA LEU A 36 -4.77 -5.18 4.50
C LEU A 36 -3.25 -5.04 4.55
N THR A 37 -2.67 -4.78 5.72
CA THR A 37 -1.20 -4.71 5.88
C THR A 37 -0.53 -6.04 5.56
N LEU A 38 -1.08 -7.16 6.05
CA LEU A 38 -0.56 -8.49 5.79
C LEU A 38 -0.66 -8.86 4.30
N ALA A 39 -1.81 -8.58 3.68
CA ALA A 39 -2.05 -8.82 2.26
C ALA A 39 -1.13 -7.95 1.39
N THR A 40 -1.06 -6.65 1.65
CA THR A 40 -0.20 -5.71 0.88
C THR A 40 1.27 -6.11 0.97
N SER A 41 1.73 -6.54 2.16
CA SER A 41 3.11 -6.98 2.34
C SER A 41 3.38 -8.30 1.62
N GLY A 42 2.47 -9.29 1.75
CA GLY A 42 2.57 -10.56 1.05
C GLY A 42 2.53 -10.41 -0.47
N PHE A 43 1.59 -9.63 -1.00
CA PHE A 43 1.51 -9.32 -2.42
C PHE A 43 2.67 -8.47 -2.91
N GLY A 44 3.26 -7.60 -2.08
CA GLY A 44 4.48 -6.88 -2.40
C GLY A 44 5.66 -7.82 -2.69
N LEU A 45 5.83 -8.87 -1.88
CA LEU A 45 6.84 -9.92 -2.12
C LEU A 45 6.58 -10.68 -3.42
N VAL A 46 5.32 -11.10 -3.65
CA VAL A 46 4.96 -11.82 -4.88
C VAL A 46 5.14 -10.93 -6.12
N ALA A 47 4.76 -9.66 -6.04
CA ALA A 47 4.93 -8.68 -7.12
C ALA A 47 6.41 -8.46 -7.45
N ALA A 48 7.27 -8.37 -6.44
CA ALA A 48 8.71 -8.26 -6.65
C ALA A 48 9.29 -9.48 -7.38
N LEU A 49 8.88 -10.70 -6.99
CA LEU A 49 9.31 -11.94 -7.64
C LEU A 49 8.78 -12.06 -9.08
N ALA A 50 7.52 -11.70 -9.30
CA ALA A 50 6.89 -11.71 -10.61
C ALA A 50 7.54 -10.70 -11.56
N TRP A 51 7.84 -9.49 -11.08
CA TRP A 51 8.51 -8.47 -11.88
C TRP A 51 9.92 -8.88 -12.29
N ASN A 52 10.68 -9.51 -11.38
CA ASN A 52 12.00 -10.06 -11.71
C ASN A 52 11.91 -11.10 -12.84
N ASN A 53 11.01 -12.08 -12.71
CA ASN A 53 10.81 -13.12 -13.73
C ASN A 53 10.30 -12.55 -15.07
N LEU A 54 9.38 -11.57 -15.05
CA LEU A 54 8.87 -10.91 -16.25
C LEU A 54 10.00 -10.25 -17.04
N ILE A 55 10.88 -9.50 -16.38
CA ILE A 55 11.99 -8.82 -17.03
C ILE A 55 12.95 -9.87 -17.63
N GLN A 56 13.30 -10.92 -16.89
CA GLN A 56 14.18 -11.98 -17.40
C GLN A 56 13.60 -12.70 -18.61
N ALA A 57 12.31 -13.05 -18.58
CA ALA A 57 11.63 -13.70 -19.69
C ALA A 57 11.54 -12.77 -20.90
N PHE A 58 11.15 -11.50 -20.70
CA PHE A 58 11.06 -10.51 -21.76
C PHE A 58 12.42 -10.27 -22.43
N VAL A 59 13.48 -10.13 -21.62
CA VAL A 59 14.84 -9.96 -22.14
C VAL A 59 15.29 -11.22 -22.90
N ASN A 60 15.07 -12.41 -22.36
CA ASN A 60 15.47 -13.66 -23.03
C ASN A 60 14.71 -13.89 -24.34
N ASP A 61 13.39 -13.68 -24.36
CA ASP A 61 12.54 -13.98 -25.52
C ASP A 61 12.73 -12.98 -26.67
N TYR A 62 12.91 -11.69 -26.34
CA TYR A 62 13.09 -10.64 -27.35
C TYR A 62 14.55 -10.44 -27.78
N ILE A 63 15.55 -10.65 -26.89
CA ILE A 63 16.97 -10.37 -27.23
C ILE A 63 17.71 -11.61 -27.78
N LYS A 64 17.46 -12.83 -27.27
CA LYS A 64 18.16 -14.03 -27.80
C LYS A 64 17.79 -14.34 -29.25
N LYS A 65 16.59 -13.94 -29.69
CA LYS A 65 16.17 -14.12 -31.09
C LYS A 65 16.99 -13.28 -32.07
N TYR A 66 17.59 -12.18 -31.61
CA TYR A 66 18.30 -11.20 -32.45
C TYR A 66 19.83 -11.28 -32.38
N LEU A 67 20.43 -12.03 -31.44
CA LEU A 67 21.89 -12.10 -31.25
C LEU A 67 22.39 -13.55 -31.00
N PRO A 68 23.42 -14.04 -31.73
CA PRO A 68 23.96 -15.39 -31.56
C PRO A 68 24.67 -15.60 -30.21
N GLU A 69 24.83 -16.87 -29.81
CA GLU A 69 25.17 -17.45 -28.49
C GLU A 69 26.24 -16.77 -27.60
N SER A 70 27.04 -15.83 -28.10
CA SER A 70 28.08 -15.14 -27.32
C SER A 70 27.57 -13.91 -26.54
N ALA A 71 26.31 -13.51 -26.71
CA ALA A 71 25.75 -12.26 -26.18
C ALA A 71 25.26 -12.31 -24.71
N GLY A 72 25.62 -13.31 -23.91
CA GLY A 72 25.18 -13.43 -22.51
C GLY A 72 25.44 -12.17 -21.67
N ILE A 73 26.59 -11.53 -21.83
CA ILE A 73 26.96 -10.30 -21.10
C ILE A 73 26.19 -9.07 -21.61
N ILE A 74 25.94 -8.99 -22.92
CA ILE A 74 25.16 -7.90 -23.53
C ILE A 74 23.69 -7.97 -23.09
N SER A 75 23.16 -9.19 -22.89
CA SER A 75 21.86 -9.42 -22.28
C SER A 75 21.77 -8.85 -20.86
N LEU A 76 22.83 -9.01 -20.03
CA LEU A 76 22.87 -8.44 -18.68
C LEU A 76 23.02 -6.91 -18.68
N LEU A 77 23.74 -6.35 -19.66
CA LEU A 77 23.88 -4.90 -19.81
C LEU A 77 22.55 -4.23 -20.18
N ILE A 78 21.82 -4.79 -21.14
CA ILE A 78 20.50 -4.27 -21.52
C ILE A 78 19.49 -4.44 -20.38
N TYR A 79 19.53 -5.58 -19.67
CA TYR A 79 18.74 -5.83 -18.46
C TYR A 79 18.94 -4.71 -17.42
N SER A 80 20.21 -4.38 -17.14
CA SER A 80 20.58 -3.35 -16.16
C SER A 80 20.13 -1.94 -16.60
N LEU A 81 20.16 -1.65 -17.90
CA LEU A 81 19.70 -0.37 -18.43
C LEU A 81 18.17 -0.21 -18.29
N ILE A 82 17.42 -1.24 -18.67
CA ILE A 82 15.95 -1.25 -18.60
C ILE A 82 15.49 -1.15 -17.15
N ILE A 83 16.09 -1.93 -16.23
CA ILE A 83 15.68 -1.89 -14.82
C ILE A 83 15.99 -0.55 -14.17
N THR A 84 17.10 0.10 -14.56
CA THR A 84 17.44 1.45 -14.08
C THR A 84 16.44 2.48 -14.59
N ALA A 85 16.09 2.44 -15.88
CA ALA A 85 15.08 3.33 -16.45
C ALA A 85 13.71 3.16 -15.78
N LEU A 86 13.29 1.91 -15.56
CA LEU A 86 12.05 1.60 -14.84
C LEU A 86 12.09 2.08 -13.39
N ALA A 87 13.19 1.85 -12.66
CA ALA A 87 13.33 2.29 -11.27
C ALA A 87 13.20 3.81 -11.14
N VAL A 88 13.86 4.56 -12.03
CA VAL A 88 13.74 6.03 -12.08
C VAL A 88 12.31 6.44 -12.42
N PHE A 89 11.68 5.80 -13.40
CA PHE A 89 10.30 6.09 -13.80
C PHE A 89 9.31 5.89 -12.64
N ILE A 90 9.36 4.75 -11.96
CA ILE A 90 8.50 4.47 -10.80
C ILE A 90 8.76 5.45 -9.65
N THR A 91 10.03 5.77 -9.37
CA THR A 91 10.42 6.72 -8.31
C THR A 91 9.88 8.12 -8.56
N ILE A 92 9.92 8.60 -9.81
CA ILE A 92 9.36 9.90 -10.19
C ILE A 92 7.82 9.90 -10.05
N GLN A 93 7.16 8.83 -10.50
CA GLN A 93 5.70 8.70 -10.40
C GLN A 93 5.25 8.71 -8.94
N LEU A 94 5.94 7.98 -8.07
CA LEU A 94 5.65 7.93 -6.63
C LEU A 94 5.88 9.29 -5.96
N SER A 95 6.99 9.95 -6.30
CA SER A 95 7.31 11.31 -5.82
C SER A 95 6.24 12.34 -6.19
N ARG A 96 5.66 12.23 -7.40
CA ARG A 96 4.55 13.11 -7.83
C ARG A 96 3.26 12.86 -7.04
N LEU A 97 2.94 11.61 -6.73
CA LEU A 97 1.78 11.27 -5.91
C LEU A 97 1.94 11.80 -4.48
N LEU A 98 3.12 11.63 -3.88
CA LEU A 98 3.41 12.12 -2.53
C LEU A 98 3.21 13.64 -2.42
N ARG A 99 3.77 14.40 -3.37
CA ARG A 99 3.59 15.86 -3.42
C ARG A 99 2.12 16.30 -3.50
N ARG A 100 1.29 15.54 -4.23
CA ARG A 100 -0.16 15.83 -4.32
C ARG A 100 -0.88 15.56 -3.00
N LEU A 101 -0.54 14.47 -2.32
CA LEU A 101 -1.12 14.14 -1.02
C LEU A 101 -0.73 15.16 0.06
N GLU A 102 0.53 15.60 0.07
CA GLU A 102 1.02 16.64 0.98
C GLU A 102 0.33 18.00 0.75
N ALA A 103 0.10 18.37 -0.51
CA ALA A 103 -0.64 19.58 -0.85
C ALA A 103 -2.09 19.54 -0.32
N LEU A 104 -2.78 18.40 -0.47
CA LEU A 104 -4.14 18.20 0.06
C LEU A 104 -4.20 18.26 1.60
N GLN A 105 -3.20 17.71 2.29
CA GLN A 105 -3.13 17.82 3.75
C GLN A 105 -2.89 19.27 4.22
N ASN A 106 -2.06 20.03 3.52
CA ASN A 106 -1.74 21.41 3.90
C ASN A 106 -2.94 22.35 3.74
N ASP A 107 -3.80 22.14 2.75
CA ASP A 107 -5.04 22.89 2.59
C ASP A 107 -6.08 22.55 3.67
N SER A 108 -6.21 21.28 4.05
CA SER A 108 -7.13 20.86 5.14
C SER A 108 -6.67 21.31 6.53
N LYS A 109 -5.39 21.65 6.71
CA LYS A 109 -4.85 22.14 7.99
C LYS A 109 -4.92 23.66 8.15
N LYS A 110 -5.30 24.38 7.08
CA LYS A 110 -5.35 25.85 7.00
C LYS A 110 -6.77 26.43 7.04
N SER A 111 -7.80 25.58 6.90
CA SER A 111 -9.21 25.91 7.12
C SER A 111 -9.66 25.52 8.53
#